data_AF-A0A3G8YJL4-F1
#
_entry.id   AF-A0A3G8YJL4-F1
#
_cell.length_a   1.000
_cell.length_b   1.000
_cell.length_c   1.000
_cell.angle_alpha   90.00
_cell.angle_beta   90.00
_cell.angle_gamma   90.00
#
_symmetry.space_group_name_H-M   'P 1'
#
loop_
_entity.id
_entity.type
_entity.pdbx_description
1 polymer ?
#
loop_
_entity_poly.entity_id
_entity_poly.type
_entity_poly.pdbx_seq_one_letter_code
_entity_poly.pdbx_strand_id
1 'polypeptide(L)'
;MSENVLFIDSAENGKVIWLTKGQKRPMLFTEKLSIPNGSAEVPPLVWCANRHGMKIFALDSDERPNEETPLFHAPFFNVYESGSVCMGTVDISIKRSASLEAFMAQWEHYFFNSYFSHLVNSHNPIKGNCVNLWRGLIENQGSFPKEVLISSGLTLKNLL
;
A
#
# COMPACT_ATOMS: atom_id res chain seq x y z
N MET A 1 -16.18 12.19 10.05
CA MET A 1 -14.82 11.61 10.06
C MET A 1 -14.96 10.17 9.62
N SER A 2 -14.35 9.80 8.50
CA SER A 2 -14.39 8.41 8.03
C SER A 2 -13.75 7.49 9.08
N GLU A 3 -14.40 6.37 9.43
CA GLU A 3 -13.95 5.43 10.48
C GLU A 3 -12.54 4.87 10.25
N ASN A 4 -12.03 5.00 9.02
CA ASN A 4 -10.74 4.47 8.62
C ASN A 4 -9.56 5.45 8.79
N VAL A 5 -9.80 6.72 9.13
CA VAL A 5 -8.72 7.68 9.38
C VAL A 5 -8.08 7.38 10.74
N LEU A 6 -6.75 7.29 10.76
CA LEU A 6 -5.94 7.02 11.95
C LEU A 6 -5.36 8.31 12.53
N PHE A 7 -4.89 9.21 11.66
CA PHE A 7 -4.26 10.47 12.06
C PHE A 7 -4.36 11.52 10.95
N ILE A 8 -4.45 12.80 11.35
CA ILE A 8 -4.42 13.95 10.45
C ILE A 8 -3.49 15.00 11.06
N ASP A 9 -2.47 15.38 10.31
CA ASP A 9 -1.70 16.60 10.54
C ASP A 9 -2.17 17.67 9.54
N SER A 10 -2.67 18.79 10.07
CA SER A 10 -3.20 19.92 9.28
C SER A 10 -2.15 20.99 8.96
N ALA A 11 -0.88 20.78 9.29
CA ALA A 11 0.20 21.69 8.92
C ALA A 11 0.35 21.83 7.39
N GLU A 12 1.07 22.86 6.92
CA GLU A 12 1.24 23.16 5.50
C GLU A 12 1.84 21.99 4.69
N ASN A 13 2.59 21.08 5.33
CA ASN A 13 3.08 19.82 4.73
C ASN A 13 2.62 18.59 5.53
N GLY A 14 1.47 18.71 6.18
CA GLY A 14 0.88 17.67 6.99
C GLY A 14 0.56 16.41 6.18
N LYS A 15 0.39 15.32 6.92
CA LYS A 15 0.13 13.98 6.39
C LYS A 15 -1.21 13.49 6.90
N VAL A 16 -1.83 12.61 6.13
CA VAL A 16 -2.98 11.83 6.53
C VAL A 16 -2.54 10.38 6.63
N ILE A 17 -2.94 9.72 7.71
CA ILE A 17 -2.73 8.29 7.90
C ILE A 17 -4.09 7.62 7.99
N TRP A 18 -4.32 6.60 7.17
CA TRP A 18 -5.59 5.87 7.14
C TRP A 18 -5.40 4.38 6.89
N LEU A 19 -6.43 3.62 7.24
CA LEU A 19 -6.53 2.19 7.07
C LEU A 19 -7.39 1.88 5.83
N THR A 20 -7.04 0.80 5.14
CA THR A 20 -7.99 0.05 4.31
C THR A 20 -7.97 -1.40 4.76
N LYS A 21 -9.16 -1.99 4.93
CA LYS A 21 -9.29 -3.43 5.19
C LYS A 21 -8.79 -4.27 4.01
N GLY A 22 -8.46 -5.53 4.30
CA GLY A 22 -8.19 -6.55 3.29
C GLY A 22 -9.37 -6.63 2.32
N GLN A 23 -9.06 -6.57 1.04
CA GLN A 23 -10.09 -6.47 0.00
C GLN A 23 -9.55 -6.87 -1.36
N LYS A 24 -10.46 -7.18 -2.30
CA LYS A 24 -10.08 -7.37 -3.70
C LYS A 24 -9.76 -6.04 -4.37
N ARG A 25 -8.61 -5.95 -5.03
CA ARG A 25 -8.19 -4.79 -5.83
C ARG A 25 -7.87 -5.22 -7.26
N PRO A 26 -8.05 -4.33 -8.25
CA PRO A 26 -7.41 -4.51 -9.54
C PRO A 26 -5.89 -4.42 -9.35
N MET A 27 -5.17 -5.32 -10.01
CA MET A 27 -3.72 -5.39 -9.97
C MET A 27 -3.20 -5.37 -11.41
N LEU A 28 -2.43 -4.32 -11.73
CA LEU A 28 -1.85 -4.10 -13.04
C LEU A 28 -0.34 -4.31 -12.96
N PHE A 29 0.19 -5.20 -13.80
CA PHE A 29 1.60 -5.53 -13.86
C PHE A 29 2.13 -5.28 -15.27
N THR A 30 3.38 -4.84 -15.35
CA THR A 30 4.08 -4.80 -16.64
C THR A 30 4.41 -6.20 -17.13
N GLU A 31 4.49 -6.39 -18.44
CA GLU A 31 4.83 -7.68 -19.07
C GLU A 31 6.15 -8.28 -18.55
N LYS A 32 7.09 -7.43 -18.12
CA LYS A 32 8.39 -7.83 -17.55
C LYS A 32 8.29 -8.75 -16.34
N LEU A 33 7.22 -8.65 -15.56
CA LEU A 33 7.02 -9.49 -14.38
C LEU A 33 6.43 -10.86 -14.74
N SER A 34 5.89 -11.03 -15.96
CA SER A 34 5.18 -12.25 -16.37
C SER A 34 4.09 -12.66 -15.37
N ILE A 35 3.37 -11.66 -14.85
CA ILE A 35 2.20 -11.81 -13.99
C ILE A 35 1.01 -11.29 -14.81
N PRO A 36 -0.09 -12.03 -14.94
CA PRO A 36 -1.28 -11.54 -15.62
C PRO A 36 -1.91 -10.37 -14.85
N ASN A 37 -2.50 -9.41 -15.56
CA ASN A 37 -3.37 -8.42 -14.93
C ASN A 37 -4.66 -9.10 -14.45
N GLY A 38 -5.21 -8.64 -13.34
CA GLY A 38 -6.44 -9.22 -12.80
C GLY A 38 -6.88 -8.60 -11.50
N SER A 39 -7.67 -9.34 -10.73
CA SER A 39 -8.04 -8.95 -9.38
C SER A 39 -7.49 -9.95 -8.37
N ALA A 40 -6.93 -9.44 -7.27
CA ALA A 40 -6.42 -10.25 -6.18
C ALA A 40 -6.83 -9.64 -4.83
N GLU A 41 -6.93 -10.48 -3.81
CA GLU A 41 -7.09 -10.02 -2.43
C GLU A 41 -5.75 -9.45 -1.93
N VAL A 42 -5.78 -8.23 -1.40
CA VAL A 42 -4.63 -7.58 -0.75
C VAL A 42 -4.82 -7.61 0.77
N PRO A 43 -3.74 -7.61 1.56
CA PRO A 43 -3.87 -7.53 3.01
C PRO A 43 -4.47 -6.17 3.42
N PRO A 44 -4.84 -5.98 4.69
CA PRO A 44 -5.13 -4.66 5.22
C PRO A 44 -3.89 -3.77 5.10
N LEU A 45 -4.10 -2.49 4.79
CA LEU A 45 -3.03 -1.53 4.46
C LEU A 45 -3.13 -0.28 5.30
N VAL A 46 -1.99 0.19 5.77
CA VAL A 46 -1.81 1.52 6.38
C VAL A 46 -1.16 2.43 5.36
N TRP A 47 -1.85 3.51 5.05
CA TRP A 47 -1.44 4.53 4.13
C TRP A 47 -0.96 5.74 4.93
N CYS A 48 0.16 6.34 4.55
CA CYS A 48 0.64 7.59 5.12
C CYS A 48 1.05 8.51 3.97
N ALA A 49 0.22 9.52 3.67
CA ALA A 49 0.42 10.35 2.49
C ALA A 49 0.30 11.83 2.80
N ASN A 50 1.05 12.64 2.05
CA ASN A 50 0.83 14.08 1.91
C ASN A 50 0.57 14.38 0.43
N ARG A 51 0.62 15.65 0.02
CA ARG A 51 0.38 16.01 -1.40
C ARG A 51 1.50 15.60 -2.37
N HIS A 52 2.69 15.28 -1.86
CA HIS A 52 3.89 15.04 -2.67
C HIS A 52 4.25 13.56 -2.80
N GLY A 53 3.79 12.73 -1.87
CA GLY A 53 4.18 11.34 -1.81
C GLY A 53 3.42 10.57 -0.75
N MET A 54 3.61 9.26 -0.79
CA MET A 54 3.01 8.34 0.16
C MET A 54 3.99 7.23 0.58
N LYS A 55 3.75 6.74 1.79
CA LYS A 55 4.26 5.46 2.28
C LYS A 55 3.10 4.51 2.47
N ILE A 56 3.37 3.22 2.32
CA ILE A 56 2.38 2.16 2.50
C ILE A 56 2.99 0.98 3.24
N PHE A 57 2.22 0.42 4.17
CA PHE A 57 2.58 -0.75 4.96
C PHE A 57 1.39 -1.72 5.01
N ALA A 58 1.66 -2.98 5.28
CA ALA A 58 0.63 -3.99 5.50
C ALA A 58 0.42 -4.25 7.00
N LEU A 59 -0.77 -4.74 7.32
CA LEU A 59 -1.12 -5.34 8.62
C LEU A 59 -1.46 -6.82 8.42
N ASP A 60 -1.36 -7.59 9.50
CA ASP A 60 -1.82 -8.97 9.55
C ASP A 60 -3.28 -9.11 10.02
N SER A 61 -3.94 -8.01 10.39
CA SER A 61 -5.33 -8.00 10.86
C SER A 61 -6.12 -6.80 10.32
N ASP A 62 -7.43 -6.99 10.12
CA ASP A 62 -8.39 -5.94 9.76
C ASP A 62 -8.81 -5.07 10.95
N GLU A 63 -8.32 -5.39 12.14
CA GLU A 63 -8.54 -4.60 13.34
C GLU A 63 -7.92 -3.22 13.21
N ARG A 64 -8.56 -2.23 13.84
CA ARG A 64 -8.03 -0.87 13.87
C ARG A 64 -6.70 -0.88 14.66
N PRO A 65 -5.57 -0.50 14.04
CA PRO A 65 -4.28 -0.53 14.71
C PRO A 65 -4.22 0.52 15.83
N ASN A 66 -3.50 0.20 16.90
CA ASN A 66 -3.04 1.14 17.92
C ASN A 66 -1.57 1.54 17.66
N GLU A 67 -1.04 2.47 18.46
CA GLU A 67 0.33 2.98 18.29
C GLU A 67 1.40 1.88 18.27
N GLU A 68 1.24 0.84 19.06
CA GLU A 68 2.21 -0.25 19.22
C GLU A 68 1.99 -1.38 18.18
N THR A 69 1.02 -1.25 17.28
CA THR A 69 0.72 -2.28 16.28
C THR A 69 1.88 -2.38 15.28
N PRO A 70 2.50 -3.58 15.11
CA PRO A 70 3.57 -3.78 14.16
C PRO A 70 3.13 -3.54 12.72
N LEU A 71 4.02 -2.95 11.93
CA LEU A 71 3.84 -2.75 10.50
C LEU A 71 4.69 -3.74 9.71
N PHE A 72 4.10 -4.29 8.65
CA PHE A 72 4.79 -5.17 7.72
C PHE A 72 5.11 -4.42 6.42
N HIS A 73 6.15 -4.86 5.72
CA HIS A 73 6.40 -4.36 4.37
C HIS A 73 5.17 -4.61 3.49
N ALA A 74 4.74 -3.58 2.77
CA ALA A 74 3.63 -3.74 1.84
C ALA A 74 4.07 -4.68 0.71
N PRO A 75 3.32 -5.75 0.40
CA PRO A 75 3.76 -6.84 -0.46
C PRO A 75 3.75 -6.49 -1.96
N PHE A 76 4.09 -5.26 -2.35
CA PHE A 76 3.94 -4.75 -3.72
C PHE A 76 5.28 -4.43 -4.37
N PHE A 77 5.28 -4.45 -5.71
CA PHE A 77 6.34 -3.85 -6.51
C PHE A 77 6.27 -2.32 -6.44
N ASN A 78 7.32 -1.65 -6.92
CA ASN A 78 7.44 -0.19 -6.89
C ASN A 78 7.41 0.41 -5.46
N VAL A 79 7.59 -0.39 -4.41
CA VAL A 79 7.68 0.06 -3.01
C VAL A 79 9.11 -0.13 -2.52
N TYR A 80 9.68 0.92 -1.92
CA TYR A 80 11.00 0.87 -1.27
C TYR A 80 10.89 0.17 0.09
N GLU A 81 12.00 -0.36 0.62
CA GLU A 81 12.06 -0.94 1.96
C GLU A 81 11.52 -0.01 3.05
N SER A 82 11.70 1.30 2.90
CA SER A 82 11.18 2.35 3.80
C SER A 82 9.66 2.55 3.75
N GLY A 83 8.96 1.79 2.91
CA GLY A 83 7.52 1.90 2.65
C GLY A 83 7.16 2.99 1.63
N SER A 84 8.11 3.86 1.24
CA SER A 84 7.87 4.89 0.22
C SER A 84 7.47 4.26 -1.11
N VAL A 85 6.49 4.87 -1.80
CA VAL A 85 6.04 4.40 -3.11
C VAL A 85 6.78 5.15 -4.23
N CYS A 86 7.33 4.39 -5.18
CA CYS A 86 7.84 4.91 -6.44
C CYS A 86 6.67 5.14 -7.42
N MET A 87 6.24 6.39 -7.56
CA MET A 87 5.18 6.77 -8.50
C MET A 87 5.68 6.99 -9.94
N GLY A 88 6.98 6.78 -10.21
CA GLY A 88 7.57 7.04 -11.53
C GLY A 88 7.35 8.47 -12.00
N THR A 89 6.91 8.64 -13.24
CA THR A 89 6.58 9.95 -13.87
C THR A 89 5.09 10.32 -13.75
N VAL A 90 4.33 9.67 -12.87
CA VAL A 90 2.91 10.01 -12.67
C VAL A 90 2.80 11.42 -12.10
N ASP A 91 2.09 12.30 -12.81
CA ASP A 91 1.82 13.66 -12.34
C ASP A 91 0.74 13.62 -11.25
N ILE A 92 1.20 13.66 -9.99
CA ILE A 92 0.34 13.60 -8.80
C ILE A 92 -0.36 14.95 -8.66
N SER A 93 -1.57 15.06 -9.20
CA SER A 93 -2.35 16.30 -9.22
C SER A 93 -3.49 16.28 -8.20
N ILE A 94 -3.13 16.34 -6.91
CA ILE A 94 -4.13 16.45 -5.84
C ILE A 94 -4.50 17.93 -5.63
N LYS A 95 -5.76 18.28 -5.90
CA LYS A 95 -6.26 19.65 -5.71
C LYS A 95 -6.18 20.04 -4.23
N ARG A 96 -5.73 21.28 -3.94
CA ARG A 96 -5.69 21.83 -2.57
C ARG A 96 -7.07 21.89 -1.89
N SER A 97 -8.15 21.95 -2.67
CA SER A 97 -9.53 21.98 -2.20
C SER A 97 -10.20 20.61 -2.14
N ALA A 98 -9.46 19.52 -2.36
CA ALA A 98 -10.02 18.17 -2.23
C ALA A 98 -10.46 17.91 -0.78
N SER A 99 -11.61 17.24 -0.61
CA SER A 99 -11.98 16.72 0.72
C SER A 99 -11.00 15.63 1.15
N LEU A 100 -11.00 15.31 2.45
CA LEU A 100 -10.17 14.24 3.00
C LEU A 100 -10.48 12.90 2.33
N GLU A 101 -11.75 12.60 2.09
CA GLU A 101 -12.19 11.38 1.42
C GLU A 101 -11.70 11.33 -0.03
N ALA A 102 -11.79 12.45 -0.76
CA ALA A 102 -11.29 12.54 -2.13
C ALA A 102 -9.76 12.40 -2.18
N PHE A 103 -9.04 12.98 -1.21
CA PHE A 103 -7.60 12.84 -1.06
C PHE A 103 -7.18 11.36 -0.89
N MET A 104 -7.79 10.65 0.05
CA MET A 104 -7.49 9.23 0.31
C MET A 104 -7.83 8.36 -0.91
N ALA A 105 -9.03 8.53 -1.47
CA ALA A 105 -9.46 7.78 -2.65
C ALA A 105 -8.56 8.02 -3.86
N GLN A 106 -8.06 9.25 -4.05
CA GLN A 106 -7.18 9.58 -5.16
C GLN A 106 -5.81 8.88 -5.02
N TRP A 107 -5.25 8.82 -3.81
CA TRP A 107 -4.01 8.07 -3.56
C TRP A 107 -4.17 6.57 -3.76
N GLU A 108 -5.25 5.98 -3.24
CA GLU A 108 -5.57 4.57 -3.47
C GLU A 108 -5.73 4.27 -4.97
N HIS A 109 -6.42 5.17 -5.70
CA HIS A 109 -6.58 5.06 -7.15
C HIS A 109 -5.24 5.14 -7.87
N TYR A 110 -4.40 6.14 -7.56
CA TYR A 110 -3.09 6.27 -8.19
C TYR A 110 -2.20 5.06 -7.93
N PHE A 111 -2.25 4.47 -6.74
CA PHE A 111 -1.48 3.28 -6.41
C PHE A 111 -1.94 2.06 -7.21
N PHE A 112 -3.22 1.68 -7.09
CA PHE A 112 -3.73 0.44 -7.71
C PHE A 112 -3.97 0.53 -9.21
N ASN A 113 -4.09 1.75 -9.75
CA ASN A 113 -4.19 1.97 -11.20
C ASN A 113 -2.82 2.30 -11.84
N SER A 114 -1.73 2.18 -11.08
CA SER A 114 -0.38 2.17 -11.62
C SER A 114 0.04 0.77 -12.05
N TYR A 115 0.97 0.69 -13.00
CA TYR A 115 1.57 -0.59 -13.39
C TYR A 115 2.73 -0.95 -12.45
N PHE A 116 2.55 -2.01 -11.66
CA PHE A 116 3.61 -2.66 -10.90
C PHE A 116 4.67 -3.23 -11.85
N SER A 117 5.95 -2.87 -11.63
CA SER A 117 6.98 -3.09 -12.64
C SER A 117 8.26 -3.76 -12.15
N HIS A 118 8.74 -3.43 -10.96
CA HIS A 118 9.98 -3.98 -10.44
C HIS A 118 10.04 -3.92 -8.91
N LEU A 119 10.87 -4.80 -8.32
CA LEU A 119 11.27 -4.68 -6.94
C LEU A 119 12.34 -3.58 -6.84
N VAL A 120 12.08 -2.55 -6.04
CA VAL A 120 12.97 -1.40 -5.93
C VAL A 120 14.21 -1.79 -5.13
N ASN A 121 15.41 -1.50 -5.66
CA ASN A 121 16.69 -1.87 -5.05
C ASN A 121 16.82 -3.36 -4.67
N SER A 122 16.13 -4.25 -5.40
CA SER A 122 16.06 -5.69 -5.09
C SER A 122 15.45 -6.03 -3.72
N HIS A 123 14.75 -5.08 -3.08
CA HIS A 123 14.03 -5.35 -1.84
C HIS A 123 12.83 -6.27 -2.11
N ASN A 124 12.80 -7.43 -1.46
CA ASN A 124 11.68 -8.36 -1.51
C ASN A 124 10.81 -8.18 -0.26
N PRO A 125 9.56 -7.70 -0.37
CA PRO A 125 8.75 -7.33 0.79
C PRO A 125 8.08 -8.53 1.48
N ILE A 126 8.30 -9.75 0.99
CA ILE A 126 7.65 -10.97 1.49
C ILE A 126 8.64 -12.12 1.68
N LYS A 127 8.26 -13.10 2.50
CA LYS A 127 8.93 -14.39 2.58
C LYS A 127 8.57 -15.21 1.34
N GLY A 128 9.58 -15.60 0.57
CA GLY A 128 9.40 -16.34 -0.68
C GLY A 128 9.50 -15.44 -1.91
N ASN A 129 8.79 -15.79 -2.98
CA ASN A 129 8.91 -15.11 -4.27
C ASN A 129 7.67 -14.24 -4.57
N CYS A 130 7.86 -12.92 -4.63
CA CYS A 130 6.77 -11.95 -4.82
C CYS A 130 6.02 -12.14 -6.15
N VAL A 131 6.72 -12.51 -7.23
CA VAL A 131 6.09 -12.80 -8.53
C VAL A 131 5.15 -14.00 -8.44
N ASN A 132 5.61 -15.09 -7.81
CA ASN A 132 4.80 -16.30 -7.65
C ASN A 132 3.59 -16.07 -6.73
N LEU A 133 3.74 -15.27 -5.67
CA LEU A 133 2.64 -14.87 -4.80
C LEU A 133 1.52 -14.22 -5.60
N TRP A 134 1.83 -13.14 -6.34
CA TRP A 134 0.80 -12.39 -7.06
C TRP A 134 0.21 -13.16 -8.23
N ARG A 135 1.03 -13.90 -9.00
CA ARG A 135 0.52 -14.79 -10.05
C ARG A 135 -0.49 -15.79 -9.47
N GLY A 136 -0.12 -16.47 -8.38
CA GLY A 136 -0.98 -17.45 -7.73
C GLY A 136 -2.28 -16.86 -7.19
N LEU A 137 -2.24 -15.66 -6.60
CA LEU A 137 -3.45 -14.98 -6.10
C LEU A 137 -4.41 -14.58 -7.23
N ILE A 138 -3.88 -14.17 -8.38
CA ILE A 138 -4.70 -13.79 -9.54
C ILE A 138 -5.32 -15.02 -10.20
N GLU A 139 -4.54 -16.09 -10.38
CA GLU A 139 -5.00 -17.31 -11.04
C GLU A 139 -6.00 -18.09 -10.19
N ASN A 140 -5.75 -18.20 -8.87
CA ASN A 140 -6.57 -19.02 -7.98
C ASN A 140 -7.65 -18.23 -7.23
N GLN A 141 -7.61 -16.90 -7.28
CA GLN A 141 -8.54 -16.01 -6.57
C GLN A 141 -8.70 -16.31 -5.07
N GLY A 142 -7.63 -16.77 -4.43
CA GLY A 142 -7.60 -17.08 -3.00
C GLY A 142 -7.38 -15.85 -2.11
N SER A 143 -7.50 -16.06 -0.80
CA SER A 143 -7.17 -15.04 0.20
C SER A 143 -5.68 -14.79 0.31
N PHE A 144 -5.31 -13.58 0.74
CA PHE A 144 -3.91 -13.21 0.90
C PHE A 144 -3.25 -14.00 2.05
N PRO A 145 -2.13 -14.72 1.81
CA PRO A 145 -1.47 -15.51 2.85
C PRO A 145 -0.63 -14.61 3.77
N LYS A 146 -1.17 -14.27 4.94
CA LYS A 146 -0.56 -13.30 5.87
C LYS A 146 0.80 -13.73 6.44
N GLU A 147 1.08 -15.03 6.48
CA GLU A 147 2.34 -15.61 6.95
C GLU A 147 3.57 -15.20 6.12
N VAL A 148 3.34 -14.76 4.86
CA VAL A 148 4.40 -14.29 3.97
C VAL A 148 4.88 -12.88 4.33
N LEU A 149 4.14 -12.14 5.17
CA LEU A 149 4.52 -10.79 5.55
C LEU A 149 5.84 -10.78 6.32
N ILE A 150 6.70 -9.80 5.99
CA ILE A 150 7.95 -9.52 6.69
C ILE A 150 7.76 -8.25 7.53
N SER A 151 8.14 -8.32 8.81
CA SER A 151 8.11 -7.15 9.70
C SER A 151 9.02 -6.05 9.15
N SER A 152 8.52 -4.82 9.12
CA SER A 152 9.32 -3.65 8.75
C SER A 152 10.22 -3.14 9.87
N GLY A 153 10.10 -3.71 11.09
CA GLY A 153 10.72 -3.16 12.30
C GLY A 153 10.06 -1.88 12.81
N LEU A 154 8.99 -1.42 12.18
CA LEU A 154 8.22 -0.24 12.57
C LEU A 154 6.90 -0.62 13.24
N THR A 155 6.34 0.34 13.97
CA THR A 155 4.99 0.33 14.53
C THR A 155 4.20 1.52 13.98
N LEU A 156 2.88 1.56 14.19
CA LEU A 156 2.05 2.71 13.80
C LEU A 156 2.59 4.02 14.39
N LYS A 157 3.11 3.99 15.62
CA LYS A 157 3.72 5.14 16.30
C LYS A 157 4.84 5.80 15.50
N ASN A 158 5.62 5.01 14.74
CA ASN A 158 6.68 5.56 13.90
C ASN A 158 6.15 6.35 12.70
N LEU A 159 4.86 6.19 12.36
CA LEU A 159 4.20 6.94 11.29
C LEU A 159 3.45 8.17 11.78
N LEU A 160 3.04 8.23 13.06
CA LEU A 160 2.29 9.35 13.65
C LEU A 160 3.11 10.65 13.65
#